data_AF-A0AAW7YW47-F1
#
_entry.id   AF-A0AAW7YW47-F1
#
_cell.length_a   1.000
_cell.length_b   1.000
_cell.length_c   1.000
_cell.angle_alpha   90.00
_cell.angle_beta   90.00
_cell.angle_gamma   90.00
#
_symmetry.space_group_name_H-M   'P 1'
#
loop_
_entity.id
_entity.type
_entity.pdbx_description
1 polymer ?
#
loop_
_entity_poly.entity_id
_entity_poly.type
_entity_poly.pdbx_seq_one_letter_code
_entity_poly.pdbx_strand_id
1 'polypeptide(L)'
;VHPDVLAGKKNGYLYRKAIQRGCHLIAEDCNPWSLFDLCHTVYTVTSQLGFEALLAGLKVVCFGIPFYSGWLLTDDRISNGRCGKKRSLEHVFYCAYIKYCKYINPYTGNLCQIEDTLKIINLQKNTWKDIKVLGMPWVFPSGREIFLKSI
;
A
#
# COMPACT_ATOMS: atom_id res chain seq x y z
N VAL A 1 -7.28 10.78 -3.30
CA VAL A 1 -7.28 10.53 -4.76
C VAL A 1 -6.07 9.66 -5.05
N HIS A 2 -6.17 8.65 -5.92
CA HIS A 2 -5.01 7.78 -6.18
C HIS A 2 -3.85 8.62 -6.77
N PRO A 3 -2.59 8.41 -6.37
CA PRO A 3 -1.43 9.15 -6.88
C PRO A 3 -1.38 9.17 -8.43
N ASP A 4 -1.63 8.03 -9.09
CA ASP A 4 -1.77 7.97 -10.56
C ASP A 4 -2.82 8.92 -11.18
N VAL A 5 -3.90 9.24 -10.46
CA VAL A 5 -4.93 10.19 -10.92
C VAL A 5 -4.44 11.63 -10.75
N LEU A 6 -3.70 11.90 -9.67
CA LEU A 6 -3.06 13.20 -9.44
C LEU A 6 -1.94 13.46 -10.46
N ALA A 7 -1.22 12.41 -10.85
CA ALA A 7 -0.22 12.43 -11.91
C ALA A 7 -0.81 12.54 -13.34
N GLY A 8 -2.13 12.71 -13.48
CA GLY A 8 -2.82 12.93 -14.75
C GLY A 8 -2.96 11.70 -15.66
N LYS A 9 -2.62 10.49 -15.18
CA LYS A 9 -2.57 9.27 -16.02
C LYS A 9 -3.90 8.51 -16.09
N LYS A 10 -4.85 8.79 -15.19
CA LYS A 10 -6.17 8.11 -15.13
C LYS A 10 -7.26 9.06 -14.67
N ASN A 11 -8.48 8.91 -15.20
CA ASN A 11 -9.67 9.59 -14.68
C ASN A 11 -10.13 8.89 -13.38
N GLY A 12 -10.16 9.63 -12.27
CA GLY A 12 -10.66 9.11 -10.99
C GLY A 12 -12.15 8.78 -11.04
N TYR A 13 -12.50 7.51 -10.84
CA TYR A 13 -13.88 6.98 -10.96
C TYR A 13 -14.93 7.68 -10.09
N LEU A 14 -14.51 8.27 -8.95
CA LEU A 14 -15.42 8.84 -7.96
C LEU A 14 -15.32 10.37 -7.84
N TYR A 15 -14.43 11.02 -8.57
CA TYR A 15 -14.08 12.43 -8.32
C TYR A 15 -15.30 13.37 -8.35
N ARG A 16 -16.08 13.36 -9.45
CA ARG A 16 -17.28 14.21 -9.57
C ARG A 16 -18.36 13.87 -8.53
N LYS A 17 -18.59 12.57 -8.29
CA LYS A 17 -19.57 12.11 -7.31
C LYS A 17 -19.18 12.48 -5.88
N ALA A 18 -17.89 12.43 -5.56
CA ALA A 18 -17.37 12.80 -4.25
C ALA A 18 -17.58 14.29 -3.97
N ILE A 19 -17.29 15.17 -4.93
CA ILE A 19 -17.57 16.61 -4.81
C ILE A 19 -19.07 16.86 -4.60
N GLN A 20 -19.92 16.26 -5.43
CA GLN A 20 -21.37 16.41 -5.33
C GLN A 20 -21.93 15.96 -3.97
N ARG A 21 -21.29 14.98 -3.34
CA ARG A 21 -21.67 14.42 -2.04
C ARG A 21 -21.04 15.15 -0.85
N GLY A 22 -20.28 16.23 -1.09
CA GLY A 22 -19.59 16.98 -0.05
C GLY A 22 -18.44 16.21 0.61
N CYS A 23 -17.86 15.22 -0.07
CA CYS A 23 -16.71 14.48 0.44
C CYS A 23 -15.47 15.37 0.45
N HIS A 24 -14.70 15.33 1.55
CA HIS A 24 -13.39 15.95 1.57
C HIS A 24 -12.41 15.15 0.69
N LEU A 25 -11.82 15.82 -0.29
CA LEU A 25 -10.89 15.20 -1.24
C LEU A 25 -9.45 15.46 -0.83
N ILE A 26 -8.77 14.40 -0.39
CA ILE A 26 -7.33 14.44 -0.20
C ILE A 26 -6.67 14.17 -1.56
N ALA A 27 -6.10 15.22 -2.14
CA ALA A 27 -5.45 15.22 -3.46
C ALA A 27 -3.95 15.52 -3.37
N GLU A 28 -3.39 15.48 -2.17
CA GLU A 28 -1.99 15.76 -1.89
C GLU A 28 -1.16 14.48 -1.91
N ASP A 29 0.12 14.61 -2.25
CA ASP A 29 1.09 13.55 -2.04
C ASP A 29 1.33 13.40 -0.53
N CYS A 30 0.78 12.35 0.04
CA CYS A 30 0.86 12.05 1.46
C CYS A 30 1.03 10.56 1.67
N ASN A 31 1.63 10.17 2.80
CA ASN A 31 1.66 8.78 3.22
C ASN A 31 0.22 8.36 3.59
N PRO A 32 -0.43 7.48 2.82
CA PRO A 32 -1.83 7.12 3.07
C PRO A 32 -2.00 6.38 4.39
N TRP A 33 -0.93 5.77 4.93
CA TRP A 33 -0.95 5.13 6.25
C TRP A 33 -1.21 6.14 7.37
N SER A 34 -0.74 7.38 7.24
CA SER A 34 -1.01 8.44 8.22
C SER A 34 -2.48 8.85 8.29
N LEU A 35 -3.27 8.52 7.26
CA LEU A 35 -4.70 8.80 7.24
C LEU A 35 -5.50 7.78 8.06
N PHE A 36 -4.92 6.62 8.38
CA PHE A 36 -5.62 5.58 9.13
C PHE A 36 -5.94 6.00 10.57
N ASP A 37 -5.08 6.81 11.19
CA ASP A 37 -5.32 7.37 12.52
C ASP A 37 -6.57 8.28 12.56
N LEU A 38 -6.99 8.79 11.40
CA LEU A 38 -8.15 9.67 11.24
C LEU A 38 -9.41 8.92 10.78
N CYS A 39 -9.32 7.61 10.53
CA CYS A 39 -10.39 6.81 9.95
C CYS A 39 -10.92 5.76 10.92
N HIS A 40 -12.24 5.57 10.98
CA HIS A 40 -12.83 4.40 11.66
C HIS A 40 -13.00 3.20 10.72
N THR A 41 -13.26 3.46 9.44
CA THR A 41 -13.63 2.43 8.46
C THR A 41 -13.12 2.81 7.08
N VAL A 42 -12.54 1.84 6.37
CA VAL A 42 -12.02 2.01 5.02
C VAL A 42 -12.92 1.27 4.03
N TYR A 43 -13.39 1.99 3.03
CA TYR A 43 -14.17 1.42 1.92
C TYR A 43 -13.26 1.24 0.70
N THR A 44 -13.22 0.04 0.16
CA THR A 44 -12.33 -0.32 -0.96
C THR A 44 -13.06 -1.19 -1.98
N VAL A 45 -12.62 -1.13 -3.23
CA VAL A 45 -13.03 -2.10 -4.27
C VAL A 45 -12.02 -3.24 -4.26
N THR A 46 -10.79 -2.98 -4.72
CA THR A 46 -9.70 -3.97 -4.76
C THR A 46 -8.34 -3.37 -4.42
N SER A 47 -8.30 -2.16 -3.83
CA SER A 47 -7.04 -1.46 -3.55
C SER A 47 -6.22 -2.20 -2.49
N GLN A 48 -4.90 -2.23 -2.65
CA GLN A 48 -3.98 -2.76 -1.63
C GLN A 48 -4.10 -1.99 -0.30
N LEU A 49 -4.48 -0.71 -0.34
CA LEU A 49 -4.71 0.10 0.85
C LEU A 49 -5.77 -0.51 1.78
N GLY A 50 -6.74 -1.25 1.24
CA GLY A 50 -7.69 -1.99 2.07
C GLY A 50 -7.06 -3.10 2.90
N PHE A 51 -5.98 -3.73 2.42
CA PHE A 51 -5.23 -4.70 3.22
C PHE A 51 -4.40 -4.01 4.31
N GLU A 52 -3.76 -2.89 3.97
CA GLU A 52 -3.00 -2.10 4.94
C GLU A 52 -3.88 -1.57 6.07
N ALA A 53 -5.14 -1.20 5.75
CA ALA A 53 -6.12 -0.80 6.74
C ALA A 53 -6.46 -1.94 7.72
N LEU A 54 -6.54 -3.19 7.25
CA LEU A 54 -6.67 -4.36 8.13
C LEU A 54 -5.45 -4.51 9.05
N LEU A 55 -4.23 -4.34 8.52
CA LEU A 55 -2.99 -4.37 9.31
C LEU A 55 -2.95 -3.26 10.36
N ALA A 56 -3.58 -2.11 10.09
CA ALA A 56 -3.75 -1.02 11.04
C ALA A 56 -4.90 -1.25 12.05
N GLY A 57 -5.59 -2.40 11.99
CA GLY A 57 -6.69 -2.74 12.90
C GLY A 57 -8.02 -2.05 12.59
N LEU A 58 -8.16 -1.44 11.40
CA LEU A 58 -9.39 -0.77 10.99
C LEU A 58 -10.43 -1.76 10.43
N LYS A 59 -11.70 -1.36 10.51
CA LYS A 59 -12.77 -2.05 9.78
C LYS A 59 -12.63 -1.76 8.29
N VAL A 60 -12.79 -2.79 7.46
CA VAL A 60 -12.68 -2.66 6.01
C VAL A 60 -13.91 -3.25 5.32
N VAL A 61 -14.50 -2.45 4.44
CA VAL A 61 -15.67 -2.82 3.62
C VAL A 61 -15.22 -2.99 2.17
N CYS A 62 -15.44 -4.18 1.61
CA CYS A 62 -15.00 -4.56 0.28
C CYS A 62 -16.18 -4.61 -0.71
N PHE A 63 -16.10 -3.82 -1.77
CA PHE A 63 -17.04 -3.86 -2.90
C PHE A 63 -16.50 -4.64 -4.11
N GLY A 64 -15.30 -5.21 -4.00
CA GLY A 64 -14.73 -6.13 -4.98
C GLY A 64 -14.28 -7.43 -4.31
N ILE A 65 -13.48 -8.21 -5.01
CA ILE A 65 -12.98 -9.51 -4.52
C ILE A 65 -11.43 -9.50 -4.45
N PRO A 66 -10.79 -8.61 -3.65
CA PRO A 66 -9.35 -8.63 -3.48
C PRO A 66 -8.88 -9.90 -2.76
N PHE A 67 -7.57 -10.17 -2.78
CA PHE A 67 -6.99 -11.39 -2.20
C PHE A 67 -7.27 -11.55 -0.69
N TYR A 68 -7.50 -10.44 0.01
CA TYR A 68 -7.78 -10.38 1.45
C TYR A 68 -9.28 -10.42 1.81
N SER A 69 -10.18 -10.42 0.81
CA SER A 69 -11.63 -10.60 1.01
C SER A 69 -12.05 -12.08 1.03
N GLY A 70 -13.18 -12.38 1.66
CA GLY A 70 -13.75 -13.72 1.77
C GLY A 70 -13.29 -14.53 2.99
N TRP A 71 -12.41 -13.97 3.82
CA TRP A 71 -11.76 -14.67 4.94
C TRP A 71 -12.34 -14.36 6.32
N LEU A 72 -13.48 -13.68 6.38
CA LEU A 72 -14.07 -13.08 7.60
C LEU A 72 -13.18 -12.01 8.26
N LEU A 73 -12.33 -11.35 7.46
CA LEU A 73 -11.53 -10.20 7.88
C LEU A 73 -12.18 -8.87 7.46
N THR A 74 -13.10 -8.90 6.50
CA THR A 74 -13.72 -7.73 5.85
C THR A 74 -15.25 -7.87 5.81
N ASP A 75 -15.95 -6.74 5.75
CA ASP A 75 -17.37 -6.68 5.35
C ASP A 75 -17.44 -6.75 3.82
N ASP A 76 -17.65 -7.96 3.29
CA ASP A 76 -17.69 -8.23 1.86
C ASP A 76 -19.10 -7.99 1.29
N ARG A 77 -19.23 -6.98 0.42
CA ARG A 77 -20.49 -6.63 -0.24
C ARG A 77 -20.80 -7.48 -1.48
N ILE A 78 -19.83 -8.28 -1.92
CA ILE A 78 -19.98 -9.23 -3.01
C ILE A 78 -19.53 -10.60 -2.50
N SER A 79 -20.38 -11.61 -2.68
CA SER A 79 -20.02 -12.99 -2.35
C SER A 79 -18.93 -13.50 -3.29
N ASN A 80 -17.97 -14.25 -2.74
CA ASN A 80 -16.93 -14.91 -3.49
C ASN A 80 -16.86 -16.40 -3.08
N GLY A 81 -16.29 -17.25 -3.93
CA GLY A 81 -16.19 -18.70 -3.66
C GLY A 81 -15.28 -19.08 -2.47
N ARG A 82 -14.68 -18.10 -1.78
CA ARG A 82 -13.86 -18.29 -0.57
C ARG A 82 -14.63 -17.94 0.70
N CYS A 83 -15.75 -17.22 0.60
CA CYS A 83 -16.59 -16.79 1.71
C CYS A 83 -16.94 -17.98 2.63
N GLY A 84 -16.73 -17.78 3.94
CA GLY A 84 -17.01 -18.78 4.98
C GLY A 84 -15.81 -19.53 5.53
N LYS A 85 -14.61 -19.40 4.92
CA LYS A 85 -13.36 -19.93 5.50
C LYS A 85 -12.68 -18.86 6.35
N LYS A 86 -12.74 -19.00 7.68
CA LYS A 86 -12.04 -18.09 8.59
C LYS A 86 -10.52 -18.23 8.42
N ARG A 87 -9.82 -17.11 8.22
CA ARG A 87 -8.34 -17.03 8.33
C ARG A 87 -7.97 -15.87 9.24
N SER A 88 -6.84 -16.00 9.93
CA SER A 88 -6.28 -14.87 10.67
C SER A 88 -5.61 -13.88 9.70
N LEU A 89 -5.46 -12.64 10.15
CA LEU A 89 -4.80 -11.61 9.36
C LEU A 89 -3.34 -11.97 9.07
N GLU A 90 -2.64 -12.55 10.06
CA GLU A 90 -1.26 -13.02 9.96
C GLU A 90 -1.13 -14.14 8.93
N HIS A 91 -2.13 -15.02 8.83
CA HIS A 91 -2.12 -16.08 7.83
C HIS A 91 -2.20 -15.50 6.41
N VAL A 92 -3.09 -14.53 6.19
CA VAL A 92 -3.21 -13.85 4.89
C VAL A 92 -1.94 -13.06 4.57
N PHE A 93 -1.36 -12.37 5.56
CA PHE A 93 -0.08 -11.68 5.44
C PHE A 93 1.04 -12.64 5.06
N TYR A 94 1.21 -13.74 5.79
CA TYR A 94 2.23 -14.75 5.50
C TYR A 94 2.08 -15.31 4.08
N CYS A 95 0.87 -15.66 3.67
CA CYS A 95 0.63 -16.17 2.33
C CYS A 95 0.98 -15.14 1.24
N ALA A 96 0.58 -13.88 1.40
CA ALA A 96 0.80 -12.85 0.40
C ALA A 96 2.27 -12.36 0.39
N TYR A 97 2.78 -11.95 1.54
CA TYR A 97 4.06 -11.25 1.66
C TYR A 97 5.26 -12.18 1.84
N ILE A 98 5.10 -13.37 2.41
CA ILE A 98 6.25 -14.26 2.69
C ILE A 98 6.29 -15.43 1.71
N LYS A 99 5.16 -16.09 1.50
CA LYS A 99 5.11 -17.30 0.66
C LYS A 99 5.02 -16.99 -0.82
N TYR A 100 4.15 -16.05 -1.20
CA TYR A 100 3.85 -15.73 -2.60
C TYR A 100 4.88 -14.78 -3.23
N CYS A 101 5.18 -13.67 -2.54
CA CYS A 101 6.18 -12.71 -3.01
C CYS A 101 7.61 -13.28 -3.00
N LYS A 102 8.43 -12.81 -3.95
CA LYS A 102 9.87 -13.03 -3.97
C LYS A 102 10.58 -11.70 -3.87
N TYR A 103 11.62 -11.65 -3.04
CA TYR A 103 12.40 -10.44 -2.81
C TYR A 103 13.80 -10.62 -3.38
N ILE A 104 14.32 -9.54 -3.94
CA ILE A 104 15.66 -9.47 -4.51
C ILE A 104 16.37 -8.32 -3.81
N ASN A 105 17.59 -8.59 -3.35
CA ASN A 105 18.44 -7.55 -2.80
C ASN A 105 18.90 -6.65 -3.96
N PRO A 106 18.57 -5.34 -3.97
CA PRO A 106 18.89 -4.46 -5.09
C PRO A 106 20.38 -4.23 -5.31
N TYR A 107 21.22 -4.47 -4.30
CA TYR A 107 22.67 -4.27 -4.39
C TYR A 107 23.41 -5.52 -4.89
N THR A 108 22.92 -6.72 -4.54
CA THR A 108 23.58 -7.98 -4.92
C THR A 108 22.91 -8.70 -6.09
N GLY A 109 21.63 -8.41 -6.36
CA GLY A 109 20.81 -9.10 -7.36
C GLY A 109 20.35 -10.50 -6.93
N ASN A 110 20.71 -10.95 -5.72
CA ASN A 110 20.35 -12.28 -5.22
C ASN A 110 18.98 -12.28 -4.56
N LEU A 111 18.33 -13.45 -4.54
CA LEU A 111 17.12 -13.67 -3.75
C LEU A 111 17.40 -13.42 -2.26
N CYS A 112 16.45 -12.77 -1.59
CA CYS A 112 16.51 -12.52 -0.15
C CYS A 112 15.13 -12.72 0.49
N GLN A 113 15.07 -12.58 1.82
CA GLN A 113 13.81 -12.60 2.55
C GLN A 113 13.22 -11.19 2.65
N ILE A 114 11.95 -11.09 3.06
CA ILE A 114 11.25 -9.80 3.24
C ILE A 114 11.97 -8.93 4.28
N GLU A 115 12.50 -9.53 5.34
CA GLU A 115 13.21 -8.85 6.43
C GLU A 115 14.44 -8.10 5.92
N ASP A 116 15.14 -8.66 4.94
CA ASP A 116 16.30 -8.02 4.33
C ASP A 116 15.86 -6.80 3.51
N THR A 117 14.78 -6.94 2.73
CA THR A 117 14.18 -5.82 1.99
C THR A 117 13.70 -4.72 2.93
N LEU A 118 13.05 -5.06 4.03
CA LEU A 118 12.58 -4.09 5.03
C LEU A 118 13.75 -3.32 5.66
N LYS A 119 14.85 -4.00 6.00
CA LYS A 119 16.07 -3.34 6.49
C LYS A 119 16.61 -2.34 5.48
N ILE A 120 16.67 -2.71 4.21
CA ILE A 120 17.16 -1.84 3.12
C ILE A 120 16.25 -0.61 2.95
N ILE A 121 14.94 -0.81 2.89
CA ILE A 121 13.96 0.29 2.77
C ILE A 121 14.07 1.23 3.97
N ASN A 122 14.19 0.69 5.19
CA ASN A 122 14.32 1.50 6.39
C ASN A 122 15.63 2.29 6.42
N LEU A 123 16.74 1.67 6.01
CA LEU A 123 18.03 2.34 5.87
C LEU A 123 17.93 3.50 4.88
N GLN A 124 17.40 3.25 3.67
CA GLN A 124 17.21 4.29 2.67
C GLN A 124 16.35 5.43 3.23
N LYS A 125 15.20 5.13 3.83
CA LYS A 125 14.30 6.14 4.42
C LYS A 125 15.02 7.01 5.46
N ASN A 126 15.87 6.43 6.31
CA ASN A 126 16.62 7.19 7.32
C ASN A 126 17.73 8.03 6.69
N THR A 127 18.53 7.46 5.78
CA THR A 127 19.55 8.21 5.03
C THR A 127 18.95 9.39 4.26
N TRP A 128 17.77 9.21 3.66
CA TRP A 128 17.05 10.28 2.97
C TRP A 128 16.63 11.42 3.90
N LYS A 129 16.21 11.11 5.13
CA LYS A 129 15.89 12.15 6.12
C LYS A 129 17.15 12.94 6.48
N ASP A 130 18.27 12.27 6.69
CA ASP A 130 19.54 12.91 7.06
C ASP A 130 20.05 13.80 5.91
N ILE A 131 20.01 13.33 4.67
CA ILE A 131 20.40 14.10 3.48
C ILE A 131 19.51 15.35 3.31
N LYS A 132 18.19 15.23 3.53
CA LYS A 132 17.27 16.38 3.50
C LYS A 132 17.58 17.40 4.59
N VAL A 133 17.90 16.95 5.81
CA VAL A 133 18.30 17.82 6.93
C VAL A 133 19.60 18.56 6.61
N LEU A 134 20.53 17.90 5.92
CA LEU A 134 21.84 18.45 5.55
C LEU A 134 21.83 19.26 4.24
N GLY A 135 20.71 19.34 3.53
CA GLY A 135 20.59 20.11 2.28
C GLY A 135 21.44 19.59 1.11
N MET A 136 21.86 18.32 1.14
CA MET A 136 22.77 17.76 0.14
C MET A 136 21.99 17.19 -1.06
N PRO A 137 22.47 17.38 -2.31
CA PRO A 137 21.87 16.73 -3.47
C PRO A 137 22.13 15.22 -3.42
N TRP A 138 21.16 14.45 -3.90
CA TRP A 138 21.22 12.99 -3.82
C TRP A 138 22.15 12.40 -4.89
N VAL A 139 23.09 11.55 -4.47
CA VAL A 139 24.03 10.84 -5.35
C VAL A 139 23.96 9.34 -5.03
N PHE A 140 23.54 8.52 -5.99
CA PHE A 140 23.56 7.06 -5.86
C PHE A 140 25.00 6.54 -5.86
N PRO A 141 25.44 5.72 -4.88
CA PRO A 141 26.81 5.19 -4.85
C PRO A 141 27.10 4.00 -5.79
N SER A 142 26.23 3.70 -6.75
CA SER A 142 26.50 2.63 -7.72
C SER A 142 25.75 2.91 -9.02
N GLY A 143 26.48 3.13 -10.11
CA GLY A 143 25.96 3.42 -11.46
C GLY A 143 25.15 2.29 -12.12
N ARG A 144 24.19 1.70 -11.40
CA ARG A 144 23.11 0.89 -11.95
C ARG A 144 21.82 1.66 -11.72
N GLU A 145 21.29 2.22 -12.80
CA GLU A 145 19.95 2.81 -12.81
C GLU A 145 18.92 1.72 -12.50
N ILE A 146 18.44 1.67 -11.27
CA ILE A 146 17.18 1.02 -10.96
C ILE A 146 16.14 2.14 -11.05
N PHE A 147 15.42 2.19 -12.18
CA PHE A 147 14.29 3.10 -12.38
C PHE A 147 13.16 2.72 -11.41
N LEU A 148 13.27 3.15 -10.15
CA LEU A 148 12.09 3.39 -9.33
C LEU A 148 11.65 4.82 -9.61
N LYS A 149 10.91 4.99 -10.71
CA LYS A 149 10.06 6.17 -10.85
C LYS A 149 9.22 6.25 -9.58
N SER A 150 9.35 7.37 -8.88
CA SER A 150 8.40 7.82 -7.88
C SER A 150 6.98 7.45 -8.32
N ILE A 151 6.34 6.58 -7.56
CA ILE A 151 4.93 6.22 -7.67
C ILE A 151 4.21 6.71 -6.42
#